data_AF-A0A1J5NWZ8-F1
#
_entry.id   AF-A0A1J5NWZ8-F1
#
_cell.length_a   1.000
_cell.length_b   1.000
_cell.length_c   1.000
_cell.angle_alpha   90.00
_cell.angle_beta   90.00
_cell.angle_gamma   90.00
#
_symmetry.space_group_name_H-M   'P 1'
#
loop_
_entity.id
_entity.type
_entity.pdbx_description
1 polymer ?
#
loop_
_entity_poly.entity_id
_entity_poly.type
_entity_poly.pdbx_seq_one_letter_code
_entity_poly.pdbx_strand_id
1 'polypeptide(L)'
;MIMIIVIRASTPFLDSKKKSLFYFGCIAGMERETYFSKSKAYSGEDELTDLRSQVHDLATGLRLKFRRLRFAGWLFTIQFLLFIPLLITLIHNLKQNP
;
A
#
# COMPACT_ATOMS: atom_id res chain seq x y z
N MET A 1 8.52 -9.21 13.52
CA MET A 1 8.85 -8.96 12.09
C MET A 1 7.60 -8.89 11.20
N ILE A 2 6.68 -9.86 11.27
CA ILE A 2 5.47 -9.92 10.43
C ILE A 2 4.55 -8.70 10.60
N MET A 3 4.37 -8.20 11.83
CA MET A 3 3.56 -7.00 12.11
C MET A 3 4.11 -5.72 11.43
N ILE A 4 5.43 -5.60 11.33
CA ILE A 4 6.08 -4.46 10.63
C ILE A 4 5.80 -4.53 9.12
N ILE A 5 5.77 -5.73 8.54
CA ILE A 5 5.44 -5.95 7.13
C ILE A 5 3.99 -5.56 6.86
N VAL A 6 3.06 -5.96 7.74
CA VAL A 6 1.64 -5.59 7.62
C VAL A 6 1.46 -4.09 7.69
N ILE A 7 2.06 -3.41 8.69
CA ILE A 7 1.99 -1.95 8.82
C ILE A 7 2.49 -1.26 7.54
N ARG A 8 3.66 -1.66 7.02
CA ARG A 8 4.21 -1.10 5.78
C ARG A 8 3.38 -1.42 4.54
N ALA A 9 2.76 -2.60 4.48
CA ALA A 9 1.87 -2.98 3.38
C ALA A 9 0.52 -2.25 3.43
N SER A 10 0.08 -1.78 4.61
CA SER A 10 -1.17 -1.05 4.80
C SER A 10 -1.05 0.43 4.43
N THR A 11 0.14 1.04 4.51
CA THR A 11 0.39 2.43 4.11
C THR A 11 -0.02 2.68 2.65
N PRO A 12 -0.83 3.71 2.34
CA PRO A 12 -1.21 4.05 0.96
C PRO A 12 0.02 4.32 0.09
N PHE A 13 -0.01 3.83 -1.16
CA PHE A 13 1.04 4.11 -2.13
C PHE A 13 0.76 5.47 -2.77
N LEU A 14 1.54 6.46 -2.37
CA LEU A 14 1.54 7.82 -2.92
C LEU A 14 2.98 8.08 -3.40
N ASP A 15 3.24 7.83 -4.68
CA ASP A 15 4.55 8.03 -5.27
C ASP A 15 4.64 9.38 -5.97
N SER A 16 5.27 10.36 -5.32
CA SER A 16 5.43 11.71 -5.86
C SER A 16 6.68 11.89 -6.74
N LYS A 17 7.39 10.81 -7.10
CA LYS A 17 8.67 10.92 -7.82
C LYS A 17 8.54 11.33 -9.30
N LYS A 18 7.33 11.27 -9.87
CA LYS A 18 7.10 11.61 -11.29
C LYS A 18 6.64 13.05 -11.43
N LYS A 19 7.05 13.72 -12.51
CA LYS A 19 6.46 15.02 -12.90
C LYS A 19 5.14 14.74 -13.62
N SER A 20 4.04 14.78 -12.87
CA SER A 20 2.68 14.69 -13.40
C SER A 20 1.87 15.84 -12.82
N LEU A 21 1.02 16.43 -13.64
CA LEU A 21 0.19 17.56 -13.22
C LEU A 21 -1.04 17.08 -12.46
N PHE A 22 -1.58 15.92 -12.86
CA PHE A 22 -2.78 15.35 -12.26
C PHE A 22 -2.50 14.29 -11.19
N TYR A 23 -1.24 13.87 -11.00
CA TYR A 23 -0.89 12.94 -9.94
C TYR A 23 -1.11 13.53 -8.54
N PHE A 24 -1.95 12.89 -7.73
CA PHE A 24 -2.32 13.37 -6.40
C PHE A 24 -1.13 13.68 -5.48
N GLY A 25 -0.08 12.85 -5.51
CA GLY A 25 1.15 13.11 -4.74
C GLY A 25 1.91 14.36 -5.20
N CYS A 26 1.79 14.76 -6.47
CA CYS A 26 2.41 15.95 -7.02
C CYS A 26 1.57 17.19 -6.74
N ILE A 27 0.24 17.07 -6.85
CA ILE A 27 -0.71 18.14 -6.49
C ILE A 27 -0.55 18.50 -5.01
N ALA A 28 -0.47 17.49 -4.13
CA ALA A 28 -0.29 17.70 -2.69
C ALA A 28 1.03 18.39 -2.33
N GLY A 29 2.06 18.27 -3.18
CA GLY A 29 3.36 18.94 -3.02
C GLY A 29 3.45 20.29 -3.72
N MET A 30 2.40 20.75 -4.40
CA MET A 30 2.39 21.99 -5.19
C MET A 30 1.54 23.06 -4.49
N GLU A 31 1.98 24.32 -4.56
CA GLU A 31 1.15 25.44 -4.13
C GLU A 31 -0.10 25.56 -5.01
N ARG A 32 -1.24 25.89 -4.40
CA ARG A 32 -2.54 26.00 -5.08
C ARG A 32 -2.46 26.87 -6.34
N GLU A 33 -1.91 28.08 -6.26
CA GLU A 33 -1.84 29.00 -7.41
C GLU A 33 -0.95 28.45 -8.54
N THR A 34 0.13 27.77 -8.18
CA THR A 34 1.02 27.10 -9.14
C THR A 34 0.30 25.95 -9.85
N TYR A 35 -0.54 25.19 -9.14
CA TYR A 35 -1.35 24.14 -9.75
C TYR A 35 -2.36 24.72 -10.74
N PHE A 36 -3.13 25.73 -10.34
CA PHE A 36 -4.17 26.34 -11.18
C PHE A 36 -3.60 26.98 -12.45
N SER A 37 -2.45 27.66 -12.37
CA SER A 37 -1.80 28.24 -13.54
C SER A 37 -1.32 27.17 -14.52
N LYS A 38 -0.68 26.11 -14.03
CA LYS A 38 -0.19 25.00 -14.86
C LYS A 38 -1.33 24.17 -15.45
N SER A 39 -2.38 23.87 -14.68
CA SER A 39 -3.53 23.10 -15.16
C SER A 39 -4.28 23.83 -16.28
N LYS A 40 -4.37 25.16 -16.21
CA LYS A 40 -5.00 25.98 -17.25
C LYS A 40 -4.17 26.07 -18.54
N ALA A 41 -2.85 25.95 -18.44
CA ALA A 41 -1.92 26.02 -19.57
C ALA A 41 -1.63 24.66 -20.22
N TYR A 42 -2.16 23.57 -19.66
CA TYR A 42 -1.91 22.21 -20.14
C TYR A 42 -2.79 21.88 -21.35
N SER A 43 -2.22 21.22 -22.36
CA SER A 43 -2.93 20.88 -23.60
C SER A 43 -3.76 19.59 -23.45
N GLY A 44 -4.82 19.44 -24.25
CA GLY A 44 -5.74 18.29 -24.14
C GLY A 44 -5.10 16.92 -24.42
N GLU A 45 -4.16 16.83 -25.37
CA GLU A 45 -3.44 15.57 -25.65
C GLU A 45 -2.44 15.22 -24.53
N ASP A 46 -1.76 16.23 -23.98
CA ASP A 46 -0.84 16.04 -22.86
C ASP A 46 -1.61 15.67 -21.58
N GLU A 47 -2.77 16.28 -21.36
CA GLU A 47 -3.69 15.97 -20.25
C GLU A 47 -4.18 14.52 -20.31
N LEU A 48 -4.67 14.09 -21.47
CA LEU A 48 -5.13 12.70 -21.65
C LEU A 48 -3.99 11.70 -21.45
N THR A 49 -2.79 12.03 -21.91
CA THR A 49 -1.61 11.18 -21.75
C THR A 49 -1.16 11.10 -20.29
N ASP A 50 -1.16 12.22 -19.55
CA ASP A 50 -0.84 12.26 -18.12
C ASP A 50 -1.86 11.45 -17.29
N LEU A 51 -3.16 11.61 -17.59
CA LEU A 51 -4.22 10.85 -16.94
C LEU A 51 -4.11 9.34 -17.20
N ARG A 52 -3.87 8.92 -18.45
CA ARG A 52 -3.65 7.49 -18.78
C ARG A 52 -2.45 6.93 -18.03
N SER A 53 -1.37 7.70 -17.96
CA SER A 53 -0.15 7.31 -17.24
C SER A 53 -0.42 7.18 -15.74
N GLN A 54 -1.11 8.15 -15.13
CA GLN A 54 -1.51 8.12 -13.72
C GLN A 54 -2.37 6.90 -13.40
N VAL A 55 -3.39 6.61 -14.21
CA VAL A 55 -4.28 5.47 -13.98
C VAL A 55 -3.51 4.16 -14.07
N HIS A 56 -2.64 4.00 -15.08
CA HIS A 56 -1.83 2.81 -15.25
C HIS A 56 -0.86 2.60 -14.07
N ASP A 57 -0.16 3.66 -13.65
CA ASP A 57 0.77 3.62 -12.53
C ASP A 57 0.06 3.29 -11.22
N LEU A 58 -1.10 3.92 -10.97
CA LEU A 58 -1.90 3.68 -9.79
C LEU A 58 -2.41 2.24 -9.75
N ALA A 59 -2.94 1.73 -10.86
CA ALA A 59 -3.41 0.35 -10.97
C ALA A 59 -2.27 -0.65 -10.72
N THR A 60 -1.08 -0.40 -11.28
CA THR A 60 0.10 -1.23 -11.09
C THR A 60 0.59 -1.21 -9.63
N GLY A 61 0.66 -0.02 -9.03
CA GLY A 61 1.04 0.16 -7.63
C GLY A 61 0.07 -0.51 -6.66
N LEU A 62 -1.24 -0.36 -6.88
CA LEU A 62 -2.29 -1.02 -6.10
C LEU A 62 -2.22 -2.53 -6.23
N ARG A 63 -2.07 -3.07 -7.45
CA ARG A 63 -1.90 -4.51 -7.66
C ARG A 63 -0.71 -5.06 -6.87
N LEU A 64 0.42 -4.37 -6.89
CA LEU A 64 1.60 -4.76 -6.14
C LEU A 64 1.35 -4.69 -4.62
N LYS A 65 0.69 -3.64 -4.15
CA LYS A 65 0.32 -3.45 -2.73
C LYS A 65 -0.58 -4.58 -2.24
N PHE A 66 -1.68 -4.86 -2.95
CA PHE A 66 -2.61 -5.93 -2.57
C PHE A 66 -1.96 -7.31 -2.64
N ARG A 67 -1.05 -7.55 -3.59
CA ARG A 67 -0.27 -8.80 -3.63
C ARG A 67 0.59 -8.98 -2.37
N ARG A 68 1.29 -7.93 -1.94
CA ARG A 68 2.10 -7.95 -0.70
C ARG A 68 1.23 -8.15 0.52
N LEU A 69 0.07 -7.47 0.59
CA LEU A 69 -0.87 -7.61 1.69
C LEU A 69 -1.45 -9.02 1.77
N ARG A 70 -1.83 -9.62 0.63
CA ARG A 70 -2.30 -11.01 0.56
C ARG A 70 -1.25 -11.99 1.04
N PHE A 71 0.01 -11.79 0.66
CA PHE A 71 1.12 -12.63 1.12
C PHE A 71 1.34 -12.49 2.63
N ALA A 72 1.34 -11.26 3.15
CA ALA A 72 1.42 -11.02 4.60
C ALA A 72 0.27 -11.69 5.36
N GLY A 73 -0.95 -11.62 4.83
CA GLY A 73 -2.11 -12.32 5.38
C GLY A 73 -1.92 -13.83 5.47
N TRP A 74 -1.44 -14.46 4.39
CA TRP A 74 -1.13 -15.90 4.39
C TRP A 74 -0.09 -16.28 5.44
N LEU A 75 1.01 -15.52 5.55
CA LEU A 75 2.02 -15.76 6.58
C LEU A 75 1.44 -15.63 7.99
N PHE A 76 0.56 -14.66 8.22
CA PHE A 76 -0.11 -14.47 9.51
C PHE A 76 -1.00 -15.67 9.86
N THR A 77 -1.76 -16.17 8.89
CA THR A 77 -2.60 -17.37 9.08
C THR A 77 -1.76 -18.59 9.43
N ILE A 78 -0.66 -18.83 8.72
CA ILE A 78 0.25 -19.95 9.01
C ILE A 78 0.85 -19.81 10.41
N GLN A 79 1.31 -18.61 10.77
CA GLN A 79 1.85 -18.34 12.11
C GLN A 79 0.81 -18.66 13.19
N PHE A 80 -0.45 -18.23 13.01
CA PHE A 80 -1.51 -18.51 13.97
C PHE A 80 -1.80 -20.01 14.10
N LEU A 81 -1.84 -20.74 12.98
CA LEU A 81 -2.03 -22.20 12.99
C LEU A 81 -0.90 -22.93 13.72
N LEU A 82 0.35 -22.50 13.55
CA LEU A 82 1.51 -23.08 14.24
C LEU A 82 1.52 -22.81 15.75
N PHE A 83 0.84 -21.76 16.22
CA PHE A 83 0.69 -21.50 17.65
C PHE A 83 -0.30 -22.44 18.35
N ILE A 84 -1.25 -23.04 17.62
CA ILE A 84 -2.26 -23.95 18.18
C ILE A 84 -1.62 -25.14 18.92
N PRO A 85 -0.71 -25.94 18.33
CA PRO A 85 -0.10 -27.07 19.04
C PRO A 85 0.72 -26.60 20.26
N LEU A 86 1.43 -25.47 20.16
CA LEU A 86 2.16 -24.88 21.29
C LEU A 86 1.22 -24.54 22.46
N LEU A 87 0.07 -23.93 22.17
CA LEU A 87 -0.95 -23.63 23.18
C LEU A 87 -1.51 -24.92 23.79
N ILE A 88 -1.78 -25.95 22.99
CA ILE A 88 -2.25 -27.25 23.50
C ILE A 88 -1.20 -27.86 24.45
N THR A 89 0.07 -27.90 24.06
CA THR A 89 1.15 -28.44 24.90
C THR A 89 1.34 -27.63 26.18
N LEU A 90 1.25 -26.31 26.11
CA LEU A 90 1.36 -25.42 27.27
C LEU A 90 0.22 -25.65 28.25
N ILE A 91 -1.03 -25.70 27.76
CA ILE A 91 -2.22 -25.99 28.58
C ILE A 91 -2.11 -27.36 29.23
N HIS A 92 -1.65 -28.37 28.48
CA HIS A 92 -1.46 -29.72 29.02
C HIS A 92 -0.42 -29.75 30.16
N ASN A 93 0.70 -29.06 29.98
CA ASN A 93 1.75 -28.97 31.02
C ASN A 93 1.27 -28.21 32.27
N LEU A 94 0.57 -27.08 32.10
CA LEU A 94 -0.02 -26.32 33.21
C LEU A 94 -1.07 -27.12 33.98
N LYS A 95 -1.84 -27.99 33.29
CA LYS A 95 -2.81 -28.86 33.94
C LYS A 95 -2.16 -30.00 34.74
N GLN A 96 -1.00 -30.49 34.30
CA GLN A 96 -0.28 -31.58 34.99
C GLN A 96 0.63 -31.10 36.13
N ASN A 97 1.10 -29.85 36.10
CA ASN A 97 1.82 -29.20 37.19
C ASN A 97 0.99 -28.01 37.75
N PRO A 98 -0.04 -28.27 38.58
CA PRO A 98 -0.84 -27.22 39.20
C PRO A 98 -0.06 -26.38 40.21
#